data_AF-D3AA87-F1
#
_entry.id   AF-D3AA87-F1
#
_cell.length_a   1.000
_cell.length_b   1.000
_cell.length_c   1.000
_cell.angle_alpha   90.00
_cell.angle_beta   90.00
_cell.angle_gamma   90.00
#
_symmetry.space_group_name_H-M   'P 1'
#
loop_
_entity.id
_entity.type
_entity.pdbx_description
1 polymer ?
#
loop_
_entity_poly.entity_id
_entity_poly.type
_entity_poly.pdbx_seq_one_letter_code
_entity_poly.pdbx_strand_id
1 'polypeptide(L)'
;MTPDVNVVLLDFPAPGNEMVFENEDDSFTIMINARLSYDEQLKAYRHAMRHIENDDFQKENVQTIEAAAHAAITIPVETQPMSAKRFLQRLKKIQAEQKRIQKELKQLEEHLEVVRSMKGFDDFELADSQQWYGSSL
;
A
#
# COMPACT_ATOMS: atom_id res chain seq x y z
N MET A 1 -21.50 -20.13 -25.10
CA MET A 1 -20.23 -20.87 -24.96
C MET A 1 -19.48 -20.21 -23.81
N THR A 2 -18.93 -20.97 -22.89
CA THR A 2 -18.03 -20.42 -21.86
C THR A 2 -16.66 -20.22 -22.52
N PRO A 3 -16.10 -19.01 -22.51
CA PRO A 3 -14.73 -18.81 -23.02
C PRO A 3 -13.76 -19.64 -22.18
N ASP A 4 -12.75 -20.23 -22.83
CA ASP A 4 -11.66 -20.92 -22.15
C ASP A 4 -10.71 -19.87 -21.56
N VAL A 5 -10.72 -19.76 -20.21
CA VAL A 5 -10.01 -18.71 -19.48
C VAL A 5 -9.06 -19.32 -18.45
N ASN A 6 -7.79 -18.91 -18.52
CA ASN A 6 -6.77 -19.21 -17.54
C ASN A 6 -6.57 -18.03 -16.59
N VAL A 7 -6.55 -18.28 -15.27
CA VAL A 7 -6.38 -17.22 -14.25
C VAL A 7 -5.08 -17.42 -13.50
N VAL A 8 -4.24 -16.39 -13.49
CA VAL A 8 -2.92 -16.41 -12.85
C VAL A 8 -2.79 -15.26 -11.86
N LEU A 9 -2.41 -15.58 -10.63
CA LEU A 9 -2.05 -14.58 -9.62
C LEU A 9 -0.57 -14.25 -9.75
N LEU A 10 -0.25 -12.98 -9.95
CA LEU A 10 1.12 -12.50 -10.16
C LEU A 10 1.38 -11.28 -9.30
N ASP A 11 2.62 -11.15 -8.82
CA ASP A 11 3.03 -9.93 -8.13
C ASP A 11 3.43 -8.86 -9.16
N PHE A 12 2.61 -7.82 -9.30
CA PHE A 12 2.87 -6.79 -10.31
C PHE A 12 3.95 -5.82 -9.83
N PRO A 13 4.94 -5.49 -10.69
CA PRO A 13 5.95 -4.48 -10.37
C PRO A 13 5.39 -3.05 -10.40
N ALA A 14 4.23 -2.84 -11.04
CA ALA A 14 3.55 -1.56 -11.18
C ALA A 14 2.17 -1.57 -10.50
N PRO A 15 1.59 -0.40 -10.13
CA PRO A 15 0.25 -0.31 -9.56
C PRO A 15 -0.82 -0.55 -10.63
N GLY A 16 -1.08 -1.83 -10.92
CA GLY A 16 -2.20 -2.31 -11.72
C GLY A 16 -2.92 -3.44 -10.97
N ASN A 17 -4.23 -3.58 -11.20
CA ASN A 17 -5.06 -4.56 -10.49
C ASN A 17 -5.21 -5.86 -11.27
N GLU A 18 -5.40 -5.77 -12.59
CA GLU A 18 -5.49 -6.91 -13.50
C GLU A 18 -4.95 -6.57 -14.89
N MET A 19 -4.66 -7.62 -15.65
CA MET A 19 -4.30 -7.55 -17.06
C MET A 19 -4.91 -8.74 -17.78
N VAL A 20 -5.46 -8.53 -18.97
CA VAL A 20 -6.06 -9.60 -19.79
C VAL A 20 -5.30 -9.69 -21.11
N PHE A 21 -4.99 -10.91 -21.52
CA PHE A 21 -4.29 -11.22 -22.76
C PHE A 21 -5.08 -12.25 -23.55
N GLU A 22 -5.32 -11.97 -24.84
CA GLU A 22 -5.92 -12.91 -25.79
C GLU A 22 -4.78 -13.73 -26.43
N ASN A 23 -4.87 -15.05 -26.31
CA ASN A 23 -3.88 -15.97 -26.88
C ASN A 23 -4.23 -16.28 -28.35
N GLU A 24 -3.24 -16.76 -29.12
CA GLU A 24 -3.43 -17.12 -30.54
C GLU A 24 -4.41 -18.29 -30.78
N ASP A 25 -4.80 -19.02 -29.72
CA ASP A 25 -5.70 -20.18 -29.76
C ASP A 25 -7.14 -19.85 -29.34
N ASP A 26 -7.54 -18.57 -29.40
CA ASP A 26 -8.84 -18.04 -28.94
C ASP A 26 -9.10 -18.22 -27.43
N SER A 27 -8.07 -18.56 -26.64
CA SER A 27 -8.15 -18.61 -25.17
C SER A 27 -7.72 -17.29 -24.53
N PHE A 28 -8.19 -17.03 -23.30
CA PHE A 28 -7.86 -15.80 -22.58
C PHE A 28 -7.04 -16.09 -21.33
N THR A 29 -6.02 -15.27 -21.08
CA THR A 29 -5.25 -15.29 -19.84
C THR A 29 -5.55 -14.04 -19.02
N ILE A 30 -6.13 -14.22 -17.83
CA ILE A 30 -6.36 -13.16 -16.85
C ILE A 30 -5.25 -13.22 -15.81
N MET A 31 -4.51 -12.13 -15.69
CA MET A 31 -3.51 -11.91 -14.65
C MET A 31 -4.07 -10.98 -13.58
N ILE A 32 -4.04 -11.39 -12.32
CA ILE A 32 -4.53 -10.60 -11.18
C ILE A 32 -3.40 -10.33 -10.20
N ASN A 33 -3.32 -9.10 -9.71
CA ASN A 33 -2.29 -8.71 -8.75
C ASN A 33 -2.47 -9.44 -7.41
N ALA A 34 -1.46 -10.22 -7.02
CA ALA A 34 -1.44 -11.01 -5.80
C ALA A 34 -1.39 -10.16 -4.51
N ARG A 35 -0.99 -8.88 -4.60
CA ARG A 35 -0.96 -7.95 -3.45
C ARG A 35 -2.35 -7.46 -3.02
N LEU A 36 -3.36 -7.65 -3.85
CA LEU A 36 -4.74 -7.24 -3.57
C LEU A 36 -5.38 -8.14 -2.51
N SER A 37 -6.34 -7.59 -1.76
CA SER A 37 -7.18 -8.40 -0.88
C SER A 37 -8.10 -9.33 -1.68
N TYR A 38 -8.62 -10.39 -1.05
CA TYR A 38 -9.48 -11.37 -1.74
C TYR A 38 -10.72 -10.72 -2.42
N ASP A 39 -11.33 -9.72 -1.79
CA ASP A 39 -12.48 -9.01 -2.37
C ASP A 39 -12.07 -8.17 -3.60
N GLU A 40 -10.89 -7.57 -3.55
CA GLU A 40 -10.33 -6.82 -4.67
C GLU A 40 -9.91 -7.74 -5.82
N GLN A 41 -9.32 -8.91 -5.53
CA GLN A 41 -9.03 -9.93 -6.54
C GLN A 41 -10.31 -10.42 -7.23
N LEU A 42 -11.39 -10.62 -6.47
CA LEU A 42 -12.68 -11.02 -7.02
C LEU A 42 -13.29 -9.93 -7.91
N LYS A 43 -13.14 -8.65 -7.52
CA LYS A 43 -13.55 -7.50 -8.36
C LYS A 43 -12.73 -7.44 -9.65
N ALA A 44 -11.42 -7.60 -9.55
CA ALA A 44 -10.49 -7.62 -10.67
C ALA A 44 -10.81 -8.76 -11.66
N TYR A 45 -11.10 -9.96 -11.15
CA TYR A 45 -11.56 -11.08 -11.97
C TYR A 45 -12.87 -10.79 -12.70
N ARG A 46 -13.88 -10.24 -11.99
CA ARG A 46 -15.16 -9.87 -12.60
C ARG A 46 -15.02 -8.78 -13.66
N HIS A 47 -14.10 -7.85 -13.44
CA HIS A 47 -13.77 -6.80 -14.39
C HIS A 47 -13.15 -7.39 -15.66
N ALA A 48 -12.16 -8.25 -15.52
CA ALA A 48 -11.53 -8.97 -16.63
C ALA A 48 -12.53 -9.83 -17.43
N MET A 49 -13.39 -10.60 -16.74
CA MET A 49 -14.42 -11.40 -17.41
C MET A 49 -15.41 -10.54 -18.21
N ARG A 50 -15.76 -9.36 -17.71
CA ARG A 50 -16.63 -8.43 -18.42
C ARG A 50 -16.01 -7.91 -19.72
N HIS A 51 -14.68 -7.70 -19.74
CA HIS A 51 -13.98 -7.33 -20.97
C HIS A 51 -14.01 -8.45 -22.02
N ILE A 52 -13.85 -9.70 -21.59
CA ILE A 52 -13.93 -10.88 -22.47
C ILE A 52 -15.35 -11.04 -23.02
N GLU A 53 -16.38 -10.92 -22.18
CA GLU A 53 -17.78 -11.05 -22.62
C GLU A 53 -18.25 -9.93 -23.55
N ASN A 54 -17.71 -8.71 -23.41
CA ASN A 54 -18.09 -7.54 -24.19
C ASN A 54 -17.24 -7.32 -25.46
N ASP A 55 -16.30 -8.23 -25.75
CA ASP A 55 -15.36 -8.15 -26.88
C ASP A 55 -14.63 -6.80 -26.93
N ASP A 56 -14.16 -6.35 -25.77
CA ASP A 56 -13.54 -5.04 -25.61
C ASP A 56 -12.13 -4.95 -26.21
N PHE A 57 -11.56 -6.08 -26.66
CA PHE A 57 -10.21 -6.18 -27.24
C PHE A 57 -10.15 -5.75 -28.72
N GLN A 58 -11.30 -5.70 -29.41
CA GLN A 58 -11.40 -5.32 -30.84
C GLN A 58 -11.61 -3.80 -31.06
N LYS A 59 -11.67 -3.00 -29.99
CA LYS A 59 -11.97 -1.56 -30.06
C LYS A 59 -10.68 -0.73 -30.01
N GLU A 60 -10.52 0.19 -30.95
CA GLU A 60 -9.29 0.97 -31.19
C GLU A 60 -8.81 1.89 -30.06
N ASN A 61 -9.52 1.99 -28.92
CA ASN A 61 -9.25 3.00 -27.90
C ASN A 61 -9.40 2.47 -26.47
N VAL A 62 -8.35 1.79 -26.00
CA VAL A 62 -8.21 1.15 -24.68
C VAL A 62 -8.58 2.11 -23.53
N GLN A 63 -8.25 3.40 -23.65
CA GLN A 63 -8.49 4.44 -22.64
C GLN A 63 -9.98 4.79 -22.49
N THR A 64 -10.77 4.70 -23.56
CA THR A 64 -12.21 4.95 -23.47
C THR A 64 -12.98 3.78 -22.83
N ILE A 65 -12.46 2.57 -22.98
CA ILE A 65 -13.02 1.34 -22.39
C ILE A 65 -12.64 1.26 -20.92
N GLU A 66 -11.37 1.56 -20.58
CA GLU A 66 -10.91 1.73 -19.22
C GLU A 66 -11.76 2.80 -18.50
N ALA A 67 -11.99 3.96 -19.13
CA ALA A 67 -12.85 5.00 -18.57
C ALA A 67 -14.31 4.53 -18.38
N ALA A 68 -14.87 3.76 -19.31
CA ALA A 68 -16.26 3.25 -19.21
C ALA A 68 -16.40 2.15 -18.14
N ALA A 69 -15.44 1.24 -18.05
CA ALA A 69 -15.45 0.13 -17.11
C ALA A 69 -15.13 0.58 -15.67
N HIS A 70 -14.22 1.55 -15.50
CA HIS A 70 -13.99 2.22 -14.22
C HIS A 70 -15.10 3.21 -13.83
N ALA A 71 -15.85 3.78 -14.78
CA ALA A 71 -17.03 4.59 -14.47
C ALA A 71 -18.23 3.76 -13.97
N ALA A 72 -18.34 2.49 -14.40
CA ALA A 72 -19.38 1.58 -13.90
C ALA A 72 -19.13 1.10 -12.45
N ILE A 73 -17.89 1.20 -11.97
CA ILE A 73 -17.53 1.09 -10.56
C ILE A 73 -17.62 2.50 -9.97
N THR A 74 -18.84 3.04 -9.90
CA THR A 74 -19.11 4.16 -8.99
C THR A 74 -18.98 3.64 -7.56
N ILE A 75 -17.75 3.63 -7.04
CA ILE A 75 -17.61 4.07 -5.66
C ILE A 75 -18.31 5.43 -5.66
N PRO A 76 -19.31 5.70 -4.79
CA PRO A 76 -19.81 7.05 -4.62
C PRO A 76 -18.69 7.83 -3.95
N VAL A 77 -17.66 8.16 -4.73
CA VAL A 77 -16.77 9.25 -4.45
C VAL A 77 -17.61 10.47 -4.81
N GLU A 78 -18.59 10.76 -3.95
CA GLU A 78 -18.82 12.13 -3.56
C GLU A 78 -17.49 12.60 -2.92
N THR A 79 -16.46 12.85 -3.74
CA THR A 79 -15.46 13.84 -3.36
C THR A 79 -16.22 15.14 -3.36
N GLN A 80 -16.92 15.41 -2.26
CA GLN A 80 -17.08 16.78 -1.85
C GLN A 80 -15.67 17.34 -1.86
N PRO A 81 -15.35 18.32 -2.72
CA PRO A 81 -14.02 18.88 -2.78
C PRO A 81 -13.74 19.39 -1.38
N MET A 82 -12.90 18.66 -0.63
CA MET A 82 -12.48 19.07 0.69
C MET A 82 -11.77 20.40 0.45
N SER A 83 -12.34 21.49 1.01
CA SER A 83 -11.75 22.83 0.92
C SER A 83 -10.24 22.70 1.11
N ALA A 84 -9.45 23.24 0.18
CA ALA A 84 -8.00 23.10 0.15
C ALA A 84 -7.36 23.36 1.54
N LYS A 85 -7.98 24.24 2.33
CA LYS A 85 -7.62 24.53 3.72
C LYS A 85 -7.69 23.30 4.65
N ARG A 86 -8.75 22.47 4.57
CA ARG A 86 -8.89 21.24 5.36
C ARG A 86 -7.85 20.20 4.96
N PHE A 87 -7.56 20.08 3.66
CA PHE A 87 -6.52 19.17 3.17
C PHE A 87 -5.13 19.56 3.68
N LEU A 88 -4.77 20.84 3.57
CA LEU A 88 -3.51 21.38 4.09
C LEU A 88 -3.39 21.19 5.60
N GLN A 89 -4.48 21.39 6.36
CA GLN A 89 -4.48 21.11 7.80
C GLN A 89 -4.21 19.63 8.11
N ARG A 90 -4.80 18.71 7.33
CA ARG A 90 -4.57 17.27 7.48
C ARG A 90 -3.11 16.90 7.19
N LEU A 91 -2.53 17.44 6.11
CA LEU A 91 -1.11 17.24 5.79
C LEU A 91 -0.20 17.74 6.91
N LYS A 92 -0.46 18.92 7.46
CA LYS A 92 0.31 19.45 8.60
C LYS A 92 0.24 18.55 9.84
N LYS A 93 -0.94 17.98 10.13
CA LYS A 93 -1.09 17.03 11.25
C LYS A 93 -0.28 15.76 11.03
N ILE A 94 -0.39 15.17 9.84
CA ILE A 94 0.36 13.95 9.47
C ILE A 94 1.87 14.20 9.58
N GLN A 95 2.38 15.33 9.07
CA GLN A 95 3.79 15.69 9.18
C GLN A 95 4.25 15.89 10.63
N ALA A 96 3.40 16.46 11.49
CA ALA A 96 3.72 16.65 12.90
C ALA A 96 3.78 15.30 13.65
N GLU A 97 2.86 14.38 13.34
CA GLU A 97 2.83 13.03 13.88
C GLU A 97 4.05 12.23 13.45
N GLN A 98 4.42 12.26 12.16
CA GLN A 98 5.64 11.63 11.65
C GLN A 98 6.89 12.14 12.38
N LYS A 99 7.00 13.45 12.63
CA LYS A 99 8.12 14.01 13.41
C LYS A 99 8.15 13.51 14.85
N ARG A 100 6.99 13.30 15.48
CA ARG A 100 6.92 12.75 16.84
C ARG A 100 7.38 11.30 16.86
N ILE A 101 6.87 10.48 15.95
CA ILE A 101 7.27 9.08 15.79
C ILE A 101 8.77 8.98 15.55
N GLN A 102 9.34 9.82 14.66
CA GLN A 102 10.78 9.84 14.43
C GLN A 102 11.59 10.20 15.68
N LYS A 103 11.09 11.14 16.50
CA LYS A 103 11.75 11.50 17.75
C LYS A 103 11.68 10.37 18.78
N GLU A 104 10.54 9.72 18.92
CA GLU A 104 10.36 8.56 19.80
C GLU A 104 11.25 7.40 19.39
N LEU A 105 11.30 7.08 18.09
CA LEU A 105 12.20 6.06 17.55
C LEU A 105 13.66 6.35 17.89
N LYS A 106 14.10 7.61 17.74
CA LYS A 106 15.46 8.01 18.08
C LYS A 106 15.75 7.83 19.57
N GLN A 107 14.82 8.22 20.44
CA GLN A 107 14.98 8.03 21.89
C GLN A 107 15.04 6.55 22.27
N LEU A 108 14.23 5.72 21.62
CA LEU A 108 14.23 4.27 21.83
C LEU A 108 15.55 3.65 21.38
N GLU A 109 16.10 4.11 20.25
CA GLU A 109 17.40 3.69 19.72
C GLU A 109 18.54 4.05 20.69
N GLU A 110 18.58 5.29 21.17
CA GLU A 110 19.54 5.73 22.19
C GLU A 110 19.45 4.87 23.46
N HIS A 111 18.23 4.56 23.91
CA HIS A 111 18.02 3.69 25.09
C HIS A 111 18.49 2.25 24.84
N LEU A 112 18.22 1.69 23.65
CA LEU A 112 18.71 0.36 23.27
C LEU A 112 20.23 0.32 23.17
N GLU A 113 20.87 1.40 22.71
CA GLU A 113 22.33 1.52 22.67
C GLU A 113 22.93 1.49 24.09
N VAL A 114 22.34 2.21 25.04
CA VAL A 114 22.74 2.17 26.45
C VAL A 114 22.61 0.75 27.00
N VAL A 115 21.47 0.10 26.82
CA VAL A 115 21.24 -1.29 27.28
C VAL A 115 22.22 -2.27 26.61
N ARG A 116 22.55 -2.07 25.34
CA ARG A 116 23.53 -2.89 24.61
C ARG A 116 24.97 -2.65 25.09
N SER A 117 25.29 -1.42 25.48
CA SER A 117 26.60 -1.02 26.00
C SER A 117 26.84 -1.46 27.45
N MET A 118 25.77 -1.64 28.23
CA MET A 118 25.83 -2.22 29.58
C MET A 118 26.32 -3.66 29.49
N LYS A 119 27.57 -3.88 29.88
CA LYS A 119 28.19 -5.22 29.93
C LYS A 119 27.99 -5.79 31.33
N GLY A 120 26.77 -6.24 31.62
CA GLY A 120 26.47 -7.02 32.82
C GLY A 120 25.95 -6.19 34.01
N PHE A 121 25.46 -6.92 35.01
CA PHE A 121 24.66 -6.45 36.16
C PHE A 121 25.32 -5.40 37.08
N ASP A 122 26.58 -5.01 36.85
CA ASP A 122 27.36 -4.13 37.72
C ASP A 122 27.35 -2.63 37.29
N ASP A 123 26.88 -2.31 36.08
CA ASP A 123 26.90 -0.93 35.56
C ASP A 123 25.78 -0.03 36.13
N PHE A 124 24.77 -0.62 36.79
CA PHE A 124 23.65 0.12 37.40
C PHE A 124 24.11 0.93 38.62
N GLU A 125 25.07 0.42 39.40
CA GLU A 125 25.64 1.15 40.55
C GLU A 125 26.52 2.33 40.10
N LEU A 126 27.20 2.22 38.96
CA LEU A 126 28.02 3.30 38.42
C LEU A 126 27.16 4.48 37.93
N ALA A 127 26.06 4.19 37.23
CA ALA A 127 25.14 5.19 36.70
C ALA A 127 24.39 5.95 37.82
N ASP A 128 23.93 5.25 38.86
CA ASP A 128 23.31 5.88 40.04
C ASP A 128 24.32 6.75 40.80
N SER A 129 25.60 6.35 40.91
CA SER A 129 26.61 7.19 41.55
C SER A 129 26.87 8.50 40.79
N GLN A 130 26.88 8.48 39.45
CA GLN A 130 27.15 9.67 38.65
C GLN A 130 25.96 10.64 38.63
N GLN A 131 24.74 10.11 38.66
CA GLN A 131 23.52 10.94 38.66
C GLN A 131 23.31 11.64 40.00
N TRP A 132 23.78 11.07 41.11
CA TRP A 132 23.62 11.63 42.46
C TRP A 132 24.84 12.38 42.99
N TYR A 133 26.07 12.01 42.63
CA TYR A 133 27.29 12.60 43.22
C TYR A 133 28.07 13.57 42.32
N GLY A 134 27.63 13.82 41.08
CA GLY A 134 28.14 14.89 40.22
C GLY A 134 29.67 15.09 40.29
N SER A 135 30.42 14.30 39.52
CA SER A 135 31.87 14.44 39.22
C SER A 135 32.67 15.30 40.21
N SER A 136 32.86 14.79 41.43
CA SER A 136 33.83 15.31 42.39
C SER A 136 35.00 14.32 42.48
N LEU A 137 35.99 14.51 41.61
CA LEU A 137 37.42 14.23 41.83
C LEU A 137 38.25 14.92 40.75
#